data_AF-A0A381XKN1-F1
#
_entry.id   AF-A0A381XKN1-F1
#
_cell.length_a   1.000
_cell.length_b   1.000
_cell.length_c   1.000
_cell.angle_alpha   90.00
_cell.angle_beta   90.00
_cell.angle_gamma   90.00
#
_symmetry.space_group_name_H-M   'P 1'
#
loop_
_entity.id
_entity.type
_entity.pdbx_description
1 polymer ?
#
loop_
_entity_poly.entity_id
_entity_poly.type
_entity_poly.pdbx_seq_one_letter_code
_entity_poly.pdbx_strand_id
1 'polypeptide(L)'
;MKIRILIFLAGSGLMAQESLFWEVADPIVNSEFIEAYINRLIEVDKFEENTIQASHSVIVQVEITDDKVELKKLKAKNYQMGEYQSFMMDEIAKMDPIQLNTILEREYKWKDVSRRDLSELEEFSTVDNIFKERSFKDARDAFWWSNSQISASTSLKVFIRQKSSNLAGRIEQGFGDLGFSRQLSRNLLLGISNDIVSTYIIVPGNTESVLKGIGHPLEGNLGFGFKFDTHMLGGQVNYMDV
;
A
#
# COMPACT_ATOMS: atom_id res chain seq x y z
N MET A 1 16.99 37.55 31.63
CA MET A 1 17.59 36.34 31.00
C MET A 1 16.46 35.59 30.30
N LYS A 2 16.38 35.60 28.97
CA LYS A 2 15.31 34.93 28.19
C LYS A 2 15.90 33.70 27.51
N ILE A 3 15.44 32.51 27.92
CA ILE A 3 15.86 31.24 27.35
C ILE A 3 15.18 31.08 25.98
N ARG A 4 15.96 31.09 24.90
CA ARG A 4 15.52 30.67 23.57
C ARG A 4 15.75 29.17 23.46
N ILE A 5 14.67 28.40 23.39
CA ILE A 5 14.74 26.97 23.07
C ILE A 5 14.87 26.87 21.55
N LEU A 6 16.05 26.45 21.09
CA LEU A 6 16.30 26.13 19.69
C LEU A 6 15.99 24.62 19.52
N ILE A 7 14.91 24.29 18.82
CA ILE A 7 14.60 22.91 18.47
C ILE A 7 15.38 22.59 17.18
N PHE A 8 16.45 21.81 17.30
CA PHE A 8 17.14 21.22 16.18
C PHE A 8 16.33 20.01 15.69
N LEU A 9 15.68 20.12 14.53
CA LEU A 9 15.22 18.95 13.78
C LEU A 9 16.43 18.39 13.01
N ALA A 10 17.03 17.32 13.52
CA ALA A 10 17.99 16.54 12.75
C ALA A 10 17.23 15.72 11.70
N GLY A 11 17.28 16.17 10.44
CA GLY A 11 16.80 15.39 9.31
C GLY A 11 17.77 14.26 9.02
N SER A 12 17.44 13.06 9.48
CA SER A 12 18.00 11.83 8.92
C SER A 12 17.26 11.54 7.61
N GLY A 13 17.89 11.87 6.48
CA GLY A 13 17.51 11.32 5.18
C GLY A 13 17.83 9.84 5.16
N LEU A 14 16.94 9.01 5.69
CA LEU A 14 16.93 7.59 5.40
C LEU A 14 16.36 7.47 3.99
N MET A 15 17.22 7.14 3.02
CA MET A 15 16.77 6.74 1.69
C MET A 15 15.85 5.53 1.86
N ALA A 16 14.56 5.73 1.65
CA ALA A 16 13.56 4.68 1.77
C ALA A 16 13.58 3.86 0.48
N GLN A 17 14.20 2.68 0.54
CA GLN A 17 14.03 1.64 -0.47
C GLN A 17 12.57 1.15 -0.34
N GLU A 18 11.75 1.44 -1.35
CA GLU A 18 10.33 1.08 -1.34
C GLU A 18 10.11 -0.20 -2.16
N SER A 19 9.72 -1.27 -1.49
CA SER A 19 9.26 -2.52 -2.13
C SER A 19 7.78 -2.40 -2.51
N LEU A 20 7.45 -2.69 -3.76
CA LEU A 20 6.06 -2.80 -4.24
C LEU A 20 5.71 -4.24 -4.59
N PHE A 21 4.44 -4.59 -4.35
CA PHE A 21 3.93 -5.95 -4.51
C PHE A 21 2.54 -5.95 -5.14
N TRP A 22 2.30 -6.87 -6.06
CA TRP A 22 0.98 -7.08 -6.66
C TRP A 22 0.82 -8.50 -7.18
N GLU A 23 -0.43 -8.95 -7.31
CA GLU A 23 -0.78 -10.19 -7.97
C GLU A 23 -1.42 -9.89 -9.33
N VAL A 24 -0.97 -10.59 -10.36
CA VAL A 24 -1.56 -10.56 -11.70
C VAL A 24 -2.90 -11.30 -11.67
N ALA A 25 -4.00 -10.57 -11.81
CA ALA A 25 -5.35 -11.13 -11.75
C ALA A 25 -5.92 -11.46 -13.14
N ASP A 26 -5.19 -11.16 -14.21
CA ASP A 26 -5.52 -11.51 -15.59
C ASP A 26 -5.03 -12.94 -15.91
N PRO A 27 -5.94 -13.91 -16.16
CA PRO A 27 -5.54 -15.28 -16.49
C PRO A 27 -4.74 -15.40 -17.79
N ILE A 28 -4.98 -14.54 -18.77
CA ILE A 28 -4.30 -14.61 -20.07
C ILE A 28 -2.84 -14.21 -19.90
N VAL A 29 -2.60 -13.06 -19.26
CA VAL A 29 -1.24 -12.58 -18.96
C VAL A 29 -0.46 -13.58 -18.10
N ASN A 30 -1.12 -14.18 -17.11
CA ASN A 30 -0.51 -15.25 -16.30
C ASN A 30 -0.10 -16.45 -17.16
N SER A 31 -1.01 -16.97 -17.99
CA SER A 31 -0.74 -18.14 -18.82
C SER A 31 0.40 -17.88 -19.79
N GLU A 32 0.35 -16.76 -20.52
CA GLU A 32 1.36 -16.40 -21.52
C GLU A 32 2.75 -16.24 -20.89
N PHE A 33 2.84 -15.55 -19.75
CA PHE A 33 4.11 -15.37 -19.06
C PHE A 33 4.67 -16.69 -18.51
N ILE A 34 3.82 -17.51 -17.88
CA ILE A 34 4.24 -18.79 -17.30
C ILE A 34 4.64 -19.77 -18.40
N GLU A 35 3.92 -19.81 -19.52
CA GLU A 35 4.27 -20.63 -20.69
C GLU A 35 5.62 -20.22 -21.26
N ALA A 36 5.89 -18.93 -21.38
CA ALA A 36 7.18 -18.46 -21.83
C ALA A 36 8.32 -18.82 -20.87
N TYR A 37 8.07 -18.73 -19.57
CA TYR A 37 9.01 -19.19 -18.55
C TYR A 37 9.26 -20.70 -18.64
N ILE A 38 8.21 -21.51 -18.80
CA ILE A 38 8.31 -22.96 -18.97
C ILE A 38 9.10 -23.30 -20.24
N ASN A 39 8.82 -22.63 -21.36
CA ASN A 39 9.57 -22.81 -22.60
C ASN A 39 11.06 -22.52 -22.40
N ARG A 40 11.38 -21.43 -21.68
CA ARG A 40 12.76 -21.10 -21.33
C ARG A 40 13.41 -22.20 -20.50
N LEU A 41 12.71 -22.78 -19.52
CA LEU A 41 13.22 -23.89 -18.72
C LEU A 41 13.45 -25.16 -19.53
N ILE A 42 12.61 -25.44 -20.52
CA ILE A 42 12.78 -26.57 -21.44
C ILE A 42 14.05 -26.37 -22.28
N GLU A 43 14.30 -25.16 -22.79
CA GLU A 43 15.52 -24.86 -23.56
C GLU A 43 16.81 -25.09 -22.77
N VAL A 44 16.80 -24.88 -21.46
CA VAL A 44 17.98 -25.03 -20.59
C VAL A 44 17.99 -26.34 -19.78
N ASP A 45 17.09 -27.27 -20.10
CA ASP A 45 16.98 -28.59 -19.46
C ASP A 45 16.77 -28.52 -17.93
N LYS A 46 16.04 -27.49 -17.46
CA LYS A 46 15.67 -27.28 -16.04
C LYS A 46 14.18 -27.51 -15.77
N PHE A 47 13.45 -28.06 -16.75
CA PHE A 47 12.01 -28.24 -16.66
C PHE A 47 11.60 -29.25 -15.58
N GLU A 48 12.38 -30.31 -15.36
CA GLU A 48 12.13 -31.35 -14.33
C GLU A 48 12.09 -30.77 -12.91
N GLU A 49 12.78 -29.65 -12.66
CA GLU A 49 12.81 -28.97 -11.37
C GLU A 49 11.61 -28.02 -11.18
N ASN A 50 10.79 -27.82 -12.21
CA ASN A 50 9.67 -26.89 -12.20
C ASN A 50 8.34 -27.57 -11.85
N THR A 51 7.61 -26.94 -10.94
CA THR A 51 6.27 -27.36 -10.52
C THR A 51 5.18 -26.34 -10.85
N ILE A 52 5.58 -25.20 -11.46
CA ILE A 52 4.70 -24.11 -11.85
C ILE A 52 3.89 -24.50 -13.08
N GLN A 53 2.59 -24.22 -13.04
CA GLN A 53 1.65 -24.48 -14.13
C GLN A 53 1.06 -23.17 -14.67
N ALA A 54 0.69 -23.14 -15.94
CA ALA A 54 0.11 -21.95 -16.58
C ALA A 54 -1.20 -21.46 -15.94
N SER A 55 -1.87 -22.31 -15.15
CA SER A 55 -3.07 -21.97 -14.37
C SER A 55 -2.77 -21.22 -13.06
N HIS A 56 -1.51 -21.10 -12.67
CA HIS A 56 -1.10 -20.37 -11.46
C HIS A 56 -1.14 -18.86 -11.68
N SER A 57 -1.23 -18.13 -10.58
CA SER A 57 -1.23 -16.66 -10.59
C SER A 57 0.15 -16.12 -10.23
N VAL A 58 0.65 -15.14 -10.99
CA VAL A 58 1.97 -14.53 -10.75
C VAL A 58 1.85 -13.42 -9.71
N ILE A 59 2.70 -13.49 -8.69
CA ILE A 59 2.92 -12.45 -7.69
C ILE A 59 4.28 -11.82 -7.95
N VAL A 60 4.30 -10.49 -8.01
CA VAL A 60 5.46 -9.70 -8.38
C VAL A 60 5.93 -8.89 -7.19
N GLN A 61 7.25 -8.91 -6.95
CA GLN A 61 7.94 -8.01 -6.05
C GLN A 61 8.98 -7.21 -6.84
N VAL A 62 8.84 -5.89 -6.80
CA VAL A 62 9.84 -4.96 -7.32
C VAL A 62 10.35 -4.07 -6.20
N GLU A 63 11.58 -3.62 -6.37
CA GLU A 63 12.19 -2.63 -5.52
C GLU A 63 12.41 -1.35 -6.32
N ILE A 64 11.98 -0.23 -5.76
CA ILE A 64 12.15 1.08 -6.37
C ILE A 64 13.34 1.75 -5.70
N THR A 65 14.33 2.08 -6.53
CA THR A 65 15.42 2.99 -6.18
C THR A 65 15.24 4.27 -7.03
N ASP A 66 15.78 5.41 -6.58
CA ASP A 66 15.58 6.74 -7.19
C ASP A 66 15.72 6.80 -8.73
N ASP A 67 16.52 5.90 -9.32
CA ASP A 67 16.78 5.86 -10.77
C ASP A 67 16.24 4.62 -11.51
N LYS A 68 15.77 3.58 -10.82
CA LYS A 68 15.44 2.27 -11.44
C LYS A 68 14.37 1.47 -10.68
N VAL A 69 13.52 0.77 -11.45
CA VAL A 69 12.65 -0.30 -10.95
C VAL A 69 13.36 -1.64 -11.18
N GLU A 70 13.65 -2.36 -10.11
CA GLU A 70 14.30 -3.67 -10.18
C GLU A 70 13.32 -4.79 -9.78
N LEU A 71 13.16 -5.79 -10.64
CA LEU A 71 12.43 -7.01 -10.30
C LEU A 71 13.25 -7.84 -9.32
N LYS A 72 12.73 -8.03 -8.09
CA LYS A 72 13.44 -8.80 -7.05
C LYS A 72 12.99 -10.25 -6.98
N LYS A 73 11.68 -10.48 -6.87
CA LYS A 73 11.12 -11.83 -6.72
C LYS A 73 9.85 -11.98 -7.53
N LEU A 74 9.66 -13.18 -8.07
CA LEU A 74 8.41 -13.66 -8.62
C LEU A 74 8.01 -14.94 -7.88
N LYS A 75 6.71 -15.05 -7.56
CA LYS A 75 6.10 -16.27 -7.00
C LYS A 75 4.89 -16.66 -7.82
N ALA A 76 4.72 -17.95 -8.07
CA ALA A 76 3.50 -18.51 -8.62
C ALA A 76 2.62 -19.02 -7.48
N LYS A 77 1.36 -18.63 -7.48
CA LYS A 77 0.36 -19.02 -6.48
C LYS A 77 -0.62 -20.01 -7.09
N ASN A 78 -0.70 -21.19 -6.47
CA ASN A 78 -1.70 -22.19 -6.78
C ASN A 78 -2.93 -21.98 -5.89
N TYR A 79 -4.04 -21.53 -6.48
CA TYR A 79 -5.29 -21.32 -5.74
C TYR A 79 -5.97 -22.60 -5.26
N GLN A 80 -5.74 -23.73 -5.93
CA GLN A 80 -6.38 -25.00 -5.60
C GLN A 80 -5.71 -25.64 -4.37
N MET A 81 -4.38 -25.60 -4.31
CA MET A 81 -3.60 -26.21 -3.23
C MET A 81 -3.13 -25.21 -2.16
N GLY A 82 -3.22 -23.91 -2.43
CA GLY A 82 -2.77 -22.84 -1.52
C GLY A 82 -1.24 -22.74 -1.42
N GLU A 83 -0.53 -23.31 -2.38
CA GLU A 83 0.93 -23.41 -2.43
C GLU A 83 1.54 -22.24 -3.21
N TYR A 84 2.78 -21.90 -2.84
CA TYR A 84 3.58 -20.86 -3.48
C TYR A 84 4.87 -21.48 -4.00
N GLN A 85 5.16 -21.20 -5.26
CA GLN A 85 6.33 -21.73 -5.94
C GLN A 85 7.17 -20.56 -6.43
N SER A 86 8.49 -20.68 -6.32
CA SER A 86 9.40 -19.59 -6.70
C SER A 86 9.83 -19.77 -8.15
N PHE A 87 9.84 -18.67 -8.90
CA PHE A 87 10.46 -18.66 -10.21
C PHE A 87 11.99 -18.65 -10.07
N MET A 88 12.68 -19.27 -11.02
CA MET A 88 14.13 -19.19 -11.14
C MET A 88 14.54 -17.83 -11.72
N MET A 89 14.84 -16.87 -10.85
CA MET A 89 15.13 -15.48 -11.24
C MET A 89 16.30 -15.35 -12.24
N ASP A 90 17.29 -16.25 -12.16
CA ASP A 90 18.41 -16.31 -13.10
C ASP A 90 18.00 -16.63 -14.54
N GLU A 91 16.89 -17.35 -14.72
CA GLU A 91 16.32 -17.65 -16.04
C GLU A 91 15.30 -16.59 -16.46
N ILE A 92 14.54 -16.03 -15.51
CA ILE A 92 13.64 -14.88 -15.76
C ILE A 92 14.41 -13.70 -16.36
N ALA A 93 15.60 -13.39 -15.83
CA ALA A 93 16.44 -12.31 -16.32
C ALA A 93 16.94 -12.52 -17.77
N LYS A 94 16.84 -13.74 -18.31
CA LYS A 94 17.24 -14.11 -19.67
C LYS A 94 16.05 -14.31 -20.61
N MET A 95 14.82 -14.11 -20.13
CA MET A 95 13.61 -14.13 -20.97
C MET A 95 13.56 -12.92 -21.89
N ASP A 96 12.64 -12.96 -22.86
CA ASP A 96 12.38 -11.82 -23.73
C ASP A 96 12.01 -10.58 -22.90
N PRO A 97 12.74 -9.46 -23.02
CA PRO A 97 12.43 -8.22 -22.32
C PRO A 97 10.98 -7.75 -22.52
N ILE A 98 10.35 -8.05 -23.65
CA ILE A 98 8.96 -7.70 -23.92
C ILE A 98 8.04 -8.36 -22.89
N GLN A 99 8.21 -9.66 -22.63
CA GLN A 99 7.37 -10.40 -21.69
C GLN A 99 7.57 -9.95 -20.25
N LEU A 100 8.81 -9.60 -19.89
CA LEU A 100 9.14 -9.10 -18.57
C LEU A 100 8.54 -7.70 -18.34
N ASN A 101 8.59 -6.84 -19.37
CA ASN A 101 7.97 -5.53 -19.34
C ASN A 101 6.44 -5.63 -19.25
N THR A 102 5.81 -6.56 -19.96
CA THR A 102 4.36 -6.79 -19.88
C THR A 102 3.90 -6.98 -18.43
N ILE A 103 4.67 -7.69 -17.60
CA ILE A 103 4.37 -7.83 -16.16
C ILE A 103 4.69 -6.56 -15.37
N LEU A 104 5.80 -5.87 -15.66
CA LEU A 104 6.22 -4.69 -14.91
C LEU A 104 5.34 -3.46 -15.14
N GLU A 105 4.81 -3.26 -16.35
CA GLU A 105 4.03 -2.09 -16.75
C GLU A 105 2.64 -2.05 -16.10
N ARG A 106 2.14 -3.18 -15.58
CA ARG A 106 0.83 -3.31 -14.93
C ARG A 106 -0.36 -2.86 -15.80
N GLU A 107 -0.23 -2.88 -17.12
CA GLU A 107 -1.31 -2.56 -18.08
C GLU A 107 -2.30 -3.73 -18.26
N TYR A 108 -2.70 -4.36 -17.15
CA TYR A 108 -3.58 -5.53 -17.13
C TYR A 108 -4.36 -5.57 -15.81
N LYS A 109 -5.30 -6.51 -15.67
CA LYS A 109 -6.05 -6.66 -14.42
C LYS A 109 -5.14 -7.19 -13.30
N TRP A 110 -4.93 -6.43 -12.24
CA TRP A 110 -4.15 -6.84 -11.07
C TRP A 110 -4.94 -6.63 -9.77
N LYS A 111 -4.43 -7.18 -8.67
CA LYS A 111 -4.96 -6.98 -7.32
C LYS A 111 -3.84 -6.91 -6.30
N ASP A 112 -4.13 -6.35 -5.13
CA ASP A 112 -3.18 -6.30 -4.02
C ASP A 112 -2.87 -7.69 -3.46
N VAL A 113 -1.65 -7.84 -2.95
CA VAL A 113 -1.18 -9.06 -2.27
C VAL A 113 -1.74 -9.15 -0.85
N SER A 114 -2.13 -10.36 -0.44
CA SER A 114 -2.56 -10.64 0.92
C SER A 114 -1.38 -10.80 1.88
N ARG A 115 -1.66 -10.82 3.20
CA ARG A 115 -0.63 -11.04 4.23
C ARG A 115 0.07 -12.39 4.11
N ARG A 116 -0.66 -13.41 3.64
CA ARG A 116 -0.08 -14.72 3.36
C ARG A 116 0.90 -14.61 2.19
N ASP A 117 0.52 -13.93 1.11
CA ASP A 117 1.38 -13.70 -0.05
C ASP A 117 2.67 -12.96 0.33
N LEU A 118 2.59 -11.92 1.19
CA LEU A 118 3.75 -11.18 1.69
C LEU A 118 4.72 -12.05 2.51
N SER A 119 4.18 -12.95 3.34
CA SER A 119 4.98 -13.90 4.12
C SER A 119 5.81 -14.83 3.22
N GLU A 120 5.24 -15.26 2.10
CA GLU A 120 5.87 -16.18 1.14
C GLU A 120 6.95 -15.51 0.28
N LEU A 121 6.91 -14.17 0.20
CA LEU A 121 7.98 -13.36 -0.38
C LEU A 121 9.14 -13.11 0.60
N GLU A 122 9.08 -13.69 1.81
CA GLU A 122 10.04 -13.51 2.91
C GLU A 122 10.18 -12.04 3.35
N GLU A 123 9.20 -11.22 2.99
CA GLU A 123 9.06 -9.86 3.50
C GLU A 123 8.36 -9.96 4.84
N PHE A 124 9.15 -10.18 5.89
CA PHE A 124 8.76 -9.92 7.27
C PHE A 124 8.71 -8.40 7.47
N SER A 125 7.79 -7.74 6.79
CA SER A 125 7.17 -6.60 7.42
C SER A 125 6.68 -7.11 8.77
N THR A 126 7.10 -6.48 9.87
CA THR A 126 6.44 -6.63 11.16
C THR A 126 5.02 -6.09 10.98
N VAL A 127 4.16 -6.86 10.31
CA VAL A 127 2.77 -6.50 10.11
C VAL A 127 2.11 -6.84 11.42
N ASP A 128 2.11 -5.86 12.33
CA ASP A 128 1.17 -5.83 13.44
C ASP A 128 -0.21 -6.24 12.97
N ASN A 129 -0.91 -7.02 13.80
CA ASN A 129 -2.20 -7.59 13.43
C ASN A 129 -3.22 -6.47 13.08
N ILE A 130 -3.43 -6.21 11.78
CA ILE A 130 -4.41 -5.24 11.27
C ILE A 130 -5.87 -5.62 11.63
N PHE A 131 -6.16 -6.88 12.02
CA PHE A 131 -7.46 -7.23 12.62
C PHE A 131 -7.60 -6.79 14.09
N LYS A 132 -6.51 -6.31 14.71
CA LYS A 132 -6.55 -5.50 15.95
C LYS A 132 -6.43 -4.00 15.69
N GLU A 133 -6.12 -3.55 14.47
CA GLU A 133 -5.94 -2.12 14.17
C GLU A 133 -7.01 -1.51 13.25
N ARG A 134 -8.02 -2.26 12.85
CA ARG A 134 -9.16 -1.70 12.12
C ARG A 134 -10.47 -2.23 12.66
N SER A 135 -10.84 -1.72 13.82
CA SER A 135 -12.24 -1.47 14.09
C SER A 135 -12.42 0.01 14.32
N PHE A 136 -13.36 0.66 13.60
CA PHE A 136 -13.84 1.97 14.03
C PHE A 136 -14.50 1.90 15.42
N LYS A 137 -14.84 0.68 15.86
CA LYS A 137 -15.06 0.35 17.26
C LYS A 137 -13.85 0.69 18.11
N ASP A 138 -12.60 0.34 17.77
CA ASP A 138 -11.38 0.69 18.53
C ASP A 138 -11.06 2.20 18.49
N ALA A 139 -11.42 2.94 17.44
CA ALA A 139 -11.30 4.40 17.41
C ALA A 139 -12.37 5.09 18.28
N ARG A 140 -13.61 4.60 18.22
CA ARG A 140 -14.73 4.98 19.10
C ARG A 140 -14.46 4.57 20.55
N ASP A 141 -13.89 3.40 20.74
CA ASP A 141 -13.52 2.82 22.02
C ASP A 141 -12.25 3.50 22.55
N ALA A 142 -11.32 3.96 21.72
CA ALA A 142 -10.27 4.91 22.11
C ALA A 142 -10.86 6.28 22.47
N PHE A 143 -11.97 6.70 21.84
CA PHE A 143 -12.74 7.88 22.25
C PHE A 143 -13.47 7.65 23.58
N TRP A 144 -13.92 6.43 23.86
CA TRP A 144 -14.67 6.04 25.05
C TRP A 144 -13.76 5.67 26.24
N TRP A 145 -12.54 5.20 25.99
CA TRP A 145 -11.62 4.64 26.99
C TRP A 145 -10.29 5.39 27.12
N SER A 146 -9.90 6.23 26.16
CA SER A 146 -8.77 7.15 26.34
C SER A 146 -9.26 8.54 26.70
N ASN A 147 -9.01 8.94 27.95
CA ASN A 147 -9.14 10.34 28.38
C ASN A 147 -8.04 11.25 27.80
N SER A 148 -7.21 10.74 26.88
CA SER A 148 -6.11 11.51 26.29
C SER A 148 -6.65 12.59 25.35
N GLN A 149 -6.38 13.84 25.72
CA GLN A 149 -6.69 15.02 24.92
C GLN A 149 -5.87 15.08 23.64
N ILE A 150 -4.73 14.38 23.60
CA ILE A 150 -3.85 14.30 22.45
C ILE A 150 -3.50 12.82 22.23
N SER A 151 -3.56 12.39 20.98
CA SER A 151 -3.08 11.09 20.52
C SER A 151 -2.30 11.32 19.23
N ALA A 152 -1.07 10.83 19.18
CA ALA A 152 -0.22 10.94 18.01
C ALA A 152 0.40 9.58 17.72
N SER A 153 0.43 9.19 16.46
CA SER A 153 1.07 7.96 15.99
C SER A 153 2.27 8.28 15.08
N THR A 154 3.18 7.31 14.97
CA THR A 154 4.26 7.32 13.97
C THR A 154 3.74 7.23 12.53
N SER A 155 2.46 6.93 12.34
CA SER A 155 1.76 6.96 11.04
C SER A 155 1.15 8.31 10.70
N LEU A 156 1.61 9.40 11.33
CA LEU A 156 1.13 10.77 11.10
C LEU A 156 -0.38 10.93 11.31
N LYS A 157 -0.95 10.13 12.23
CA LYS A 157 -2.31 10.33 12.73
C LYS A 157 -2.25 11.07 14.04
N VAL A 158 -2.80 12.28 14.05
CA VAL A 158 -2.87 13.13 15.23
C VAL A 158 -4.32 13.47 15.50
N PHE A 159 -4.78 13.15 16.71
CA PHE A 159 -6.09 13.53 17.22
C PHE A 159 -5.92 14.47 18.41
N ILE A 160 -6.59 15.61 18.35
CA ILE A 160 -6.68 16.57 19.45
C ILE A 160 -8.14 16.66 19.88
N ARG A 161 -8.45 16.18 21.08
CA ARG A 161 -9.80 16.09 21.64
C ARG A 161 -10.00 17.17 22.70
N GLN A 162 -11.13 17.86 22.65
CA GLN A 162 -11.48 18.84 23.67
C GLN A 162 -12.24 18.14 24.82
N LYS A 163 -11.83 18.37 26.07
CA LYS A 163 -12.40 17.68 27.25
C LYS A 163 -13.92 17.88 27.44
N SER A 164 -14.46 18.98 26.91
CA SER A 164 -15.85 19.41 27.10
C SER A 164 -16.73 19.20 25.88
N SER A 165 -16.21 18.62 24.80
CA SER A 165 -16.92 18.49 23.52
C SER A 165 -16.59 17.14 22.90
N ASN A 166 -17.56 16.54 22.22
CA ASN A 166 -17.36 15.29 21.49
C ASN A 166 -16.65 15.51 20.14
N LEU A 167 -16.07 16.69 19.92
CA LEU A 167 -15.32 17.03 18.72
C LEU A 167 -13.82 16.85 18.94
N ALA A 168 -13.17 16.28 17.93
CA ALA A 168 -11.74 16.10 17.84
C ALA A 168 -11.22 16.69 16.54
N GLY A 169 -10.16 17.48 16.63
CA GLY A 169 -9.32 17.78 15.48
C GLY A 169 -8.57 16.53 15.05
N ARG A 170 -8.52 16.28 13.75
CA ARG A 170 -7.91 15.13 13.11
C ARG A 170 -6.93 15.61 12.05
N ILE A 171 -5.71 15.08 12.12
CA ILE A 171 -4.70 15.20 11.08
C ILE A 171 -4.30 13.78 10.71
N GLU A 172 -4.41 13.40 9.45
CA GLU A 172 -3.96 12.09 8.96
C GLU A 172 -3.26 12.20 7.61
N GLN A 173 -2.38 11.25 7.31
CA GLN A 173 -1.77 11.13 6.00
C GLN A 173 -2.40 9.97 5.20
N GLY A 174 -2.74 10.27 3.93
CA GLY A 174 -3.27 9.34 2.94
C GLY A 174 -4.75 8.98 3.11
N PHE A 175 -5.23 8.04 2.30
CA PHE A 175 -6.61 7.52 2.32
C PHE A 175 -6.67 6.07 2.79
N GLY A 176 -6.21 5.82 4.02
CA GLY A 176 -6.18 4.47 4.58
C GLY A 176 -7.55 3.77 4.60
N ASP A 177 -8.64 4.54 4.70
CA ASP A 177 -10.03 4.06 4.65
C ASP A 177 -10.47 3.60 3.25
N LEU A 178 -9.81 4.05 2.18
CA LEU A 178 -10.02 3.61 0.80
C LEU A 178 -9.06 2.50 0.38
N GLY A 179 -8.22 2.01 1.30
CA GLY A 179 -7.16 1.06 0.98
C GLY A 179 -5.90 1.70 0.39
N PHE A 180 -5.92 3.02 0.13
CA PHE A 180 -4.75 3.74 -0.38
C PHE A 180 -3.75 3.98 0.76
N SER A 181 -2.62 3.27 0.69
CA SER A 181 -1.67 3.21 1.79
C SER A 181 -0.96 4.56 2.00
N ARG A 182 -0.48 4.79 3.23
CA ARG A 182 0.23 6.01 3.62
C ARG A 182 1.55 6.21 2.86
N GLN A 183 2.18 5.12 2.42
CA GLN A 183 3.42 5.18 1.64
C GLN A 183 3.15 5.68 0.22
N LEU A 184 1.96 5.36 -0.30
CA LEU A 184 1.54 5.70 -1.66
C LEU A 184 0.83 7.05 -1.77
N SER A 185 0.60 7.74 -0.66
CA SER A 185 -0.15 9.01 -0.65
C SER A 185 0.53 10.06 0.19
N ARG A 186 0.88 11.17 -0.46
CA ARG A 186 1.35 12.38 0.24
C ARG A 186 0.21 13.31 0.66
N ASN A 187 -1.04 12.97 0.37
CA ASN A 187 -2.19 13.78 0.77
C ASN A 187 -2.36 13.80 2.29
N LEU A 188 -2.76 14.93 2.82
CA LEU A 188 -2.94 15.17 4.23
C LEU A 188 -4.38 15.56 4.50
N LEU A 189 -5.06 14.78 5.33
CA LEU A 189 -6.44 14.99 5.74
C LEU A 189 -6.46 15.87 6.99
N LEU A 190 -7.04 17.06 6.88
CA LEU A 190 -7.25 17.98 7.99
C LEU A 190 -8.74 18.08 8.28
N GLY A 191 -9.17 17.65 9.45
CA GLY A 191 -10.59 17.59 9.73
C GLY A 191 -10.99 17.70 11.17
N ILE A 192 -12.31 17.70 11.34
CA ILE A 192 -12.98 17.55 12.62
C ILE A 192 -13.76 16.24 12.60
N SER A 193 -13.75 15.53 13.71
CA SER A 193 -14.43 14.26 13.87
C SER A 193 -15.13 14.22 15.21
N ASN A 194 -16.31 13.61 15.26
CA ASN A 194 -16.88 13.08 16.49
C ASN A 194 -16.99 11.56 16.39
N ASP A 195 -17.82 10.99 17.26
CA ASP A 195 -18.12 9.58 17.40
C ASP A 195 -18.90 8.98 16.21
N ILE A 196 -19.60 9.81 15.42
CA ILE A 196 -20.49 9.37 14.35
C ILE A 196 -20.06 9.89 12.97
N VAL A 197 -19.51 11.10 12.90
CA VAL A 197 -19.19 11.80 11.65
C VAL A 197 -17.79 12.39 11.69
N SER A 198 -17.15 12.45 10.52
CA SER A 198 -15.89 13.14 10.29
C SER A 198 -15.98 13.94 9.01
N THR A 199 -15.65 15.22 9.10
CA THR A 199 -15.55 16.11 7.93
C THR A 199 -14.12 16.60 7.84
N TYR A 200 -13.52 16.54 6.66
CA TYR A 200 -12.12 16.86 6.46
C TYR A 200 -11.87 17.50 5.10
N ILE A 201 -10.81 18.29 5.04
CA ILE A 201 -10.22 18.83 3.82
C ILE A 201 -9.05 17.93 3.46
N ILE A 202 -8.96 17.60 2.17
CA ILE A 202 -7.85 16.87 1.58
C ILE A 202 -6.88 17.93 1.09
N VAL A 203 -5.73 18.03 1.75
CA VAL A 203 -4.65 18.92 1.36
C VAL A 203 -3.64 18.10 0.56
N PRO A 204 -3.33 18.48 -0.68
CA PRO A 204 -2.31 17.78 -1.44
C PRO A 204 -0.94 18.01 -0.80
N GLY A 205 -0.15 16.94 -0.67
CA GLY A 205 1.25 17.06 -0.28
C GLY A 205 2.06 17.74 -1.38
N ASN A 206 3.31 18.14 -1.10
CA ASN A 206 4.19 18.66 -2.14
C ASN A 206 4.41 17.57 -3.21
N THR A 207 3.80 17.77 -4.37
CA THR A 207 3.85 16.91 -5.55
C THR A 207 5.06 17.21 -6.45
N GLU A 208 6.06 17.94 -5.96
CA GLU A 208 7.41 17.94 -6.58
C GLU A 208 8.16 16.60 -6.36
N SER A 209 7.43 15.50 -6.41
CA SER A 209 7.95 14.14 -6.53
C SER A 209 8.23 13.89 -8.01
N VAL A 210 9.42 13.36 -8.30
CA VAL A 210 10.05 13.20 -9.62
C VAL A 210 9.26 12.32 -10.61
N LEU A 211 8.14 11.71 -10.21
CA LEU A 211 7.29 10.92 -11.08
C LEU A 211 6.24 11.78 -11.78
N LYS A 212 6.67 12.47 -12.83
CA LYS A 212 5.82 13.09 -13.85
C LYS A 212 5.02 12.06 -14.71
N GLY A 213 4.76 10.86 -14.20
CA GLY A 213 4.38 9.72 -15.04
C GLY A 213 3.21 8.83 -14.58
N ILE A 214 2.90 8.74 -13.28
CA ILE A 214 1.79 7.87 -12.82
C ILE A 214 1.06 8.59 -11.68
N GLY A 215 0.14 9.49 -12.03
CA GLY A 215 -0.77 10.11 -11.06
C GLY A 215 -1.80 9.08 -10.60
N HIS A 216 -1.83 8.75 -9.31
CA HIS A 216 -2.97 8.03 -8.77
C HIS A 216 -4.18 8.98 -8.75
N PRO A 217 -5.39 8.58 -9.21
CA PRO A 217 -6.57 9.47 -9.23
C PRO A 217 -6.97 10.08 -7.88
N LEU A 218 -6.39 9.58 -6.79
CA LEU A 218 -6.64 10.02 -5.42
C LEU A 218 -5.48 10.84 -4.82
N GLU A 219 -4.43 11.14 -5.58
CA GLU A 219 -3.25 11.87 -5.12
C GLU A 219 -3.15 13.25 -5.77
N GLY A 220 -2.72 14.26 -5.01
CA GLY A 220 -2.32 15.55 -5.56
C GLY A 220 -3.42 16.59 -5.74
N ASN A 221 -4.70 16.25 -5.50
CA ASN A 221 -5.80 17.20 -5.67
C ASN A 221 -6.38 17.67 -4.32
N LEU A 222 -6.66 18.98 -4.25
CA LEU A 222 -7.38 19.58 -3.14
C LEU A 222 -8.82 19.07 -3.13
N GLY A 223 -9.35 18.74 -1.95
CA GLY A 223 -10.68 18.19 -1.87
C GLY A 223 -11.33 18.34 -0.51
N PHE A 224 -12.54 17.82 -0.41
CA PHE A 224 -13.28 17.69 0.84
C PHE A 224 -13.83 16.27 0.95
N GLY A 225 -13.81 15.74 2.17
CA GLY A 225 -14.37 14.45 2.50
C GLY A 225 -15.36 14.54 3.65
N PHE A 226 -16.40 13.72 3.55
CA PHE A 226 -17.35 13.46 4.62
C PHE A 226 -17.43 11.96 4.86
N LYS A 227 -17.28 11.57 6.12
CA LYS A 227 -17.41 10.20 6.58
C LYS A 227 -18.44 10.13 7.68
N PHE A 228 -19.24 9.08 7.67
CA PHE A 228 -20.18 8.80 8.75
C PHE A 228 -20.20 7.31 9.05
N ASP A 229 -20.39 6.97 10.31
CA ASP A 229 -20.46 5.60 10.79
C ASP A 229 -21.46 5.52 11.94
N THR A 230 -22.52 4.76 11.73
CA THR A 230 -23.57 4.49 12.71
C THR A 230 -23.61 3.00 13.02
N HIS A 231 -24.32 2.62 14.07
CA HIS A 231 -24.51 1.21 14.43
C HIS A 231 -25.11 0.31 13.32
N MET A 232 -25.74 0.88 12.29
CA MET A 232 -26.35 0.12 11.19
C MET A 232 -25.73 0.39 9.82
N LEU A 233 -25.12 1.55 9.62
CA LEU A 233 -24.67 2.00 8.30
C LEU A 233 -23.48 2.94 8.42
N GLY A 234 -22.47 2.69 7.60
CA GLY A 234 -21.31 3.56 7.47
C GLY A 234 -20.97 3.81 6.01
N GLY A 235 -20.35 4.95 5.74
CA GLY A 235 -19.99 5.38 4.40
C GLY A 235 -19.02 6.54 4.41
N GLN A 236 -18.38 6.76 3.27
CA GLN A 236 -17.56 7.94 3.05
C GLN A 236 -17.79 8.47 1.63
N VAL A 237 -17.78 9.79 1.51
CA VAL A 237 -17.89 10.52 0.27
C VAL A 237 -16.70 11.46 0.21
N ASN A 238 -15.93 11.37 -0.87
CA ASN A 238 -14.79 12.22 -1.13
C ASN A 238 -15.01 12.93 -2.45
N TYR A 239 -14.86 14.25 -2.43
CA TYR A 239 -14.78 15.08 -3.61
C TYR A 239 -13.37 15.66 -3.66
N MET A 240 -12.69 15.47 -4.79
CA MET A 240 -11.42 16.11 -5.08
C MET A 240 -11.59 16.90 -6.36
N ASP A 241 -10.95 18.06 -6.42
CA ASP A 241 -10.88 18.85 -7.65
C ASP A 241 -10.15 18.05 -8.75
N VAL A 242 -10.26 18.48 -10.01
CA VAL A 242 -9.64 17.79 -11.16
C VAL A 242 -8.21 18.26 -11.38
#